data_AF-A0A7U9R8K1-F1
#
_entry.id   AF-A0A7U9R8K1-F1
#
_cell.length_a   1.000
_cell.length_b   1.000
_cell.length_c   1.000
_cell.angle_alpha   90.00
_cell.angle_beta   90.00
_cell.angle_gamma   90.00
#
_symmetry.space_group_name_H-M   'P 1'
#
loop_
_entity.id
_entity.type
_entity.pdbx_description
1 polymer ?
#
loop_
_entity_poly.entity_id
_entity_poly.type
_entity_poly.pdbx_seq_one_letter_code
_entity_poly.pdbx_strand_id
1 'polypeptide(L)'
;MNYVQAYISNISFPNSLDEVYNYAHFFNMEAIIRGGDDGEYEDRETAWTAPKWCKKGDIVFFMHAKYANSKISKLKNELLSSRERYSNSAFWTIMNALIRAKKIHEIYGGKIFAIGKISGNPAYEKMDNENLHWRSNIYAPIDDIFLLENLVDISEFSIELEVSRQSSITPVFGEKFDFIKKLILNKNIIVEKYFIDSVAEPMPLYKLNDDNWLKIVNCHRRDFFLEAQFRAFYVDRFLKVLGDTKAFFKECGCKKENRSKTFVDNVIKMNGKYLPVEIKLSVSAEKDINSQLMSYCNLKQLYLTADKVVTDNIYKDNVLVIDTDKIYVYYDKKRMIKEVFELDDIESNDDIANLRVIIINLLDYS
;
A
#
# COMPACT_ATOMS: atom_id res chain seq x y z
N MET A 1 20.96 -2.34 -10.62
CA MET A 1 20.44 -1.47 -9.55
C MET A 1 18.95 -1.67 -9.52
N ASN A 2 18.39 -1.90 -8.32
CA ASN A 2 16.96 -2.15 -8.17
C ASN A 2 16.31 -0.90 -7.60
N TYR A 3 15.52 -0.21 -8.41
CA TYR A 3 14.76 0.95 -7.93
C TYR A 3 13.72 0.51 -6.91
N VAL A 4 13.66 1.14 -5.75
CA VAL A 4 12.76 0.77 -4.65
C VAL A 4 12.15 2.01 -4.00
N GLN A 5 10.97 1.82 -3.43
CA GLN A 5 10.50 2.61 -2.31
C GLN A 5 10.70 1.85 -0.99
N ALA A 6 10.58 2.56 0.13
CA ALA A 6 10.68 1.92 1.43
C ALA A 6 9.77 2.55 2.49
N TYR A 7 9.54 1.79 3.55
CA TYR A 7 8.85 2.28 4.75
C TYR A 7 9.35 1.60 6.02
N ILE A 8 9.20 2.28 7.15
CA ILE A 8 9.33 1.66 8.47
C ILE A 8 7.97 1.09 8.86
N SER A 9 7.95 -0.20 9.19
CA SER A 9 6.85 -0.84 9.91
C SER A 9 7.14 -0.81 11.41
N ASN A 10 6.40 0.03 12.13
CA ASN A 10 6.55 0.27 13.55
C ASN A 10 5.65 -0.70 14.35
N ILE A 11 6.25 -1.75 14.89
CA ILE A 11 5.59 -2.84 15.60
C ILE A 11 5.30 -2.40 17.05
N SER A 12 4.03 -2.13 17.32
CA SER A 12 3.52 -1.76 18.65
C SER A 12 3.34 -3.00 19.55
N PHE A 13 2.95 -2.73 20.79
CA PHE A 13 2.52 -3.74 21.76
C PHE A 13 0.98 -3.69 21.94
N PRO A 14 0.35 -4.80 22.38
CA PRO A 14 -1.03 -4.84 22.83
C PRO A 14 -1.48 -3.67 23.70
N ASN A 15 -2.76 -3.33 23.61
CA ASN A 15 -3.38 -2.22 24.33
C ASN A 15 -4.25 -2.66 25.52
N SER A 16 -4.56 -3.95 25.66
CA SER A 16 -5.37 -4.52 26.74
C SER A 16 -4.79 -5.83 27.29
N LEU A 17 -5.19 -6.22 28.51
CA LEU A 17 -4.79 -7.49 29.12
C LEU A 17 -5.35 -8.70 28.37
N ASP A 18 -6.56 -8.59 27.83
CA ASP A 18 -7.19 -9.64 27.03
C ASP A 18 -6.41 -9.89 25.75
N GLU A 19 -5.95 -8.82 25.10
CA GLU A 19 -5.10 -8.94 23.93
C GLU A 19 -3.73 -9.55 24.29
N VAL A 20 -3.11 -9.15 25.41
CA VAL A 20 -1.87 -9.80 25.88
C VAL A 20 -2.08 -11.29 26.15
N TYR A 21 -3.22 -11.67 26.72
CA TYR A 21 -3.55 -13.08 26.95
C TYR A 21 -3.67 -13.85 25.64
N ASN A 22 -4.37 -13.29 24.65
CA ASN A 22 -4.56 -13.91 23.33
C ASN A 22 -3.23 -14.10 22.58
N TYR A 23 -2.28 -13.18 22.76
CA TYR A 23 -0.94 -13.25 22.14
C TYR A 23 0.16 -13.73 23.11
N ALA A 24 -0.21 -14.28 24.28
CA ALA A 24 0.75 -14.58 25.34
C ALA A 24 1.84 -15.59 24.91
N HIS A 25 1.50 -16.45 23.95
CA HIS A 25 2.41 -17.45 23.39
C HIS A 25 3.30 -16.91 22.28
N PHE A 26 2.87 -15.86 21.56
CA PHE A 26 3.58 -15.37 20.40
C PHE A 26 3.16 -13.94 20.01
N PHE A 27 4.05 -12.96 20.20
CA PHE A 27 3.82 -11.58 19.80
C PHE A 27 4.24 -11.31 18.35
N ASN A 28 3.65 -10.29 17.73
CA ASN A 28 3.97 -9.80 16.38
C ASN A 28 5.48 -9.61 16.15
N MET A 29 6.20 -9.08 17.15
CA MET A 29 7.66 -8.88 17.07
C MET A 29 8.41 -10.22 16.94
N GLU A 30 7.96 -11.25 17.67
CA GLU A 30 8.53 -12.60 17.62
C GLU A 30 8.26 -13.28 16.27
N ALA A 31 7.16 -12.92 15.58
CA ALA A 31 6.87 -13.37 14.22
C ALA A 31 7.94 -12.90 13.23
N ILE A 32 8.35 -11.63 13.30
CA ILE A 32 9.40 -11.09 12.43
C ILE A 32 10.76 -11.68 12.75
N ILE A 33 11.10 -11.85 14.03
CA ILE A 33 12.35 -12.51 14.42
C ILE A 33 12.39 -13.93 13.83
N ARG A 34 11.33 -14.72 14.04
CA ARG A 34 11.29 -16.09 13.49
C ARG A 34 11.32 -16.13 11.97
N GLY A 35 10.68 -15.17 11.31
CA GLY A 35 10.71 -15.07 9.85
C GLY A 35 12.11 -14.81 9.28
N GLY A 36 13.03 -14.28 10.08
CA GLY A 36 14.43 -14.11 9.72
C GLY A 36 15.40 -15.10 10.36
N ASP A 37 14.92 -16.05 11.19
CA ASP A 37 15.74 -17.16 11.69
C ASP A 37 15.79 -18.26 10.61
N ASP A 38 16.98 -18.81 10.33
CA ASP A 38 17.27 -19.84 9.31
C ASP A 38 16.68 -21.25 9.63
N GLY A 39 15.44 -21.32 10.09
CA GLY A 39 14.72 -22.58 10.28
C GLY A 39 14.24 -23.18 8.96
N GLU A 40 14.33 -24.50 8.84
CA GLU A 40 13.82 -25.35 7.75
C GLU A 40 12.28 -25.36 7.63
N TYR A 41 11.63 -24.19 7.59
CA TYR A 41 10.20 -24.09 7.33
C TYR A 41 10.01 -23.47 5.94
N GLU A 42 9.53 -24.30 5.01
CA GLU A 42 9.36 -24.00 3.58
C GLU A 42 8.34 -22.87 3.28
N ASP A 43 7.67 -22.31 4.29
CA ASP A 43 6.71 -21.21 4.15
C ASP A 43 7.23 -19.93 4.82
N ARG A 44 8.24 -19.28 4.23
CA ARG A 44 8.80 -17.99 4.69
C ARG A 44 7.95 -16.76 4.31
N GLU A 45 6.80 -16.95 3.65
CA GLU A 45 5.93 -15.84 3.29
C GLU A 45 5.25 -15.26 4.54
N THR A 46 5.72 -14.11 5.01
CA THR A 46 5.05 -13.35 6.08
C THR A 46 4.25 -12.22 5.45
N ALA A 47 2.92 -12.31 5.50
CA ALA A 47 2.08 -11.15 5.16
C ALA A 47 2.13 -10.12 6.29
N TRP A 48 2.41 -8.86 5.97
CA TRP A 48 2.52 -7.80 6.98
C TRP A 48 1.85 -6.50 6.55
N THR A 49 1.51 -5.67 7.53
CA THR A 49 0.90 -4.36 7.29
C THR A 49 1.77 -3.53 6.35
N ALA A 50 1.15 -3.10 5.25
CA ALA A 50 1.83 -2.42 4.16
C ALA A 50 1.01 -1.22 3.64
N PRO A 51 1.66 -0.19 3.09
CA PRO A 51 0.96 0.92 2.44
C PRO A 51 0.44 0.51 1.06
N LYS A 52 -0.67 1.12 0.62
CA LYS A 52 -1.28 0.83 -0.71
C LYS A 52 -0.34 1.05 -1.90
N TRP A 53 0.65 1.92 -1.75
CA TRP A 53 1.59 2.29 -2.81
C TRP A 53 2.77 1.34 -2.95
N CYS A 54 3.03 0.47 -1.97
CA CYS A 54 4.19 -0.42 -2.05
C CYS A 54 4.02 -1.43 -3.18
N LYS A 55 5.16 -1.87 -3.72
CA LYS A 55 5.24 -2.82 -4.82
C LYS A 55 6.25 -3.90 -4.53
N LYS A 56 6.18 -4.98 -5.30
CA LYS A 56 7.20 -6.02 -5.30
C LYS A 56 8.61 -5.43 -5.48
N GLY A 57 9.53 -5.87 -4.63
CA GLY A 57 10.92 -5.44 -4.56
C GLY A 57 11.16 -4.25 -3.63
N ASP A 58 10.13 -3.56 -3.15
CA ASP A 58 10.28 -2.48 -2.17
C ASP A 58 10.80 -3.02 -0.82
N ILE A 59 11.30 -2.11 0.01
CA ILE A 59 11.98 -2.44 1.26
C ILE A 59 11.12 -2.08 2.46
N VAL A 60 10.98 -3.01 3.41
CA VAL A 60 10.43 -2.72 4.73
C VAL A 60 11.54 -2.72 5.77
N PHE A 61 11.55 -1.70 6.63
CA PHE A 61 12.36 -1.66 7.83
C PHE A 61 11.47 -2.03 9.02
N PHE A 62 11.74 -3.14 9.70
CA PHE A 62 11.00 -3.50 10.90
C PHE A 62 11.60 -2.83 12.12
N MET A 63 10.75 -2.07 12.82
CA MET A 63 11.14 -1.33 14.01
C MET A 63 10.23 -1.70 15.17
N HIS A 64 10.81 -1.96 16.35
CA HIS A 64 9.97 -2.13 17.54
C HIS A 64 9.68 -0.77 18.18
N ALA A 65 8.41 -0.49 18.45
CA ALA A 65 7.98 0.83 18.90
C ALA A 65 8.65 1.27 20.21
N LYS A 66 9.26 2.46 20.21
CA LYS A 66 9.90 3.06 21.40
C LYS A 66 8.95 3.10 22.60
N TYR A 67 7.68 3.45 22.37
CA TYR A 67 6.67 3.61 23.41
C TYR A 67 6.03 2.29 23.89
N ALA A 68 6.38 1.13 23.34
CA ALA A 68 5.86 -0.15 23.78
C ALA A 68 6.16 -0.43 25.27
N ASN A 69 7.31 -0.01 25.81
CA ASN A 69 7.62 -0.17 27.24
C ASN A 69 6.63 0.53 28.17
N SER A 70 6.13 1.70 27.77
CA SER A 70 5.11 2.42 28.54
C SER A 70 3.82 1.60 28.60
N LYS A 71 3.41 1.00 27.48
CA LYS A 71 2.24 0.11 27.41
C LYS A 71 2.44 -1.15 28.25
N ILE A 72 3.59 -1.83 28.12
CA ILE A 72 3.93 -3.03 28.90
C ILE A 72 3.86 -2.72 30.40
N SER A 73 4.46 -1.60 30.83
CA SER A 73 4.49 -1.21 32.23
C SER A 73 3.09 -0.85 32.76
N LYS A 74 2.28 -0.14 31.96
CA LYS A 74 0.88 0.17 32.28
C LYS A 74 0.07 -1.12 32.49
N LEU A 75 0.13 -2.05 31.52
CA LEU A 75 -0.62 -3.31 31.57
C LEU A 75 -0.16 -4.19 32.74
N LYS A 76 1.14 -4.22 33.05
CA LYS A 76 1.63 -4.93 34.24
C LYS A 76 1.01 -4.37 35.53
N ASN A 77 0.97 -3.05 35.68
CA ASN A 77 0.36 -2.42 36.85
C ASN A 77 -1.15 -2.68 36.90
N GLU A 78 -1.82 -2.64 35.75
CA GLU A 78 -3.25 -2.97 35.64
C GLU A 78 -3.54 -4.40 36.08
N LEU A 79 -2.74 -5.38 35.63
CA LEU A 79 -2.87 -6.79 36.01
C LEU A 79 -2.67 -7.00 37.51
N LEU A 80 -1.67 -6.32 38.11
CA LEU A 80 -1.40 -6.40 39.55
C LEU A 80 -2.57 -5.82 40.37
N SER A 81 -3.08 -4.65 39.96
CA SER A 81 -4.19 -3.98 40.64
C SER A 81 -5.54 -4.71 40.47
N SER A 82 -5.66 -5.56 39.47
CA SER A 82 -6.88 -6.32 39.17
C SER A 82 -6.73 -7.82 39.41
N ARG A 83 -5.76 -8.23 40.25
CA ARG A 83 -5.39 -9.63 40.51
C ARG A 83 -6.57 -10.56 40.76
N GLU A 84 -7.56 -10.11 41.52
CA GLU A 84 -8.74 -10.89 41.92
C GLU A 84 -9.67 -11.22 40.74
N ARG A 85 -9.58 -10.48 39.63
CA ARG A 85 -10.39 -10.70 38.42
C ARG A 85 -9.90 -11.87 37.55
N TYR A 86 -8.72 -12.42 37.85
CA TYR A 86 -8.08 -13.44 37.03
C TYR A 86 -7.85 -14.73 37.82
N SER A 87 -8.07 -15.87 37.15
CA SER A 87 -7.63 -17.17 37.67
C SER A 87 -6.09 -17.19 37.83
N ASN A 88 -5.57 -18.06 38.71
CA ASN A 88 -4.11 -18.21 38.89
C ASN A 88 -3.40 -18.49 37.56
N SER A 89 -3.98 -19.36 36.72
CA SER A 89 -3.42 -19.70 35.42
C SER A 89 -3.37 -18.49 34.50
N ALA A 90 -4.50 -17.80 34.30
CA ALA A 90 -4.58 -16.63 33.42
C ALA A 90 -3.63 -15.50 33.88
N PHE A 91 -3.59 -15.22 35.19
CA PHE A 91 -2.69 -14.21 35.75
C PHE A 91 -1.22 -14.51 35.40
N TRP A 92 -0.75 -15.74 35.62
CA TRP A 92 0.64 -16.10 35.35
C TRP A 92 0.96 -16.15 33.86
N THR A 93 0.01 -16.59 33.02
CA THR A 93 0.15 -16.51 31.55
C THR A 93 0.41 -15.07 31.10
N ILE A 94 -0.43 -14.12 31.54
CA ILE A 94 -0.28 -12.70 31.17
C ILE A 94 1.01 -12.12 31.79
N MET A 95 1.29 -12.39 33.07
CA MET A 95 2.48 -11.88 33.74
C MET A 95 3.78 -12.34 33.06
N ASN A 96 3.87 -13.62 32.71
CA ASN A 96 5.03 -14.17 32.00
C ASN A 96 5.18 -13.55 30.61
N ALA A 97 4.07 -13.34 29.89
CA ALA A 97 4.08 -12.65 28.61
C ALA A 97 4.57 -11.20 28.74
N LEU A 98 4.13 -10.45 29.76
CA LEU A 98 4.59 -9.08 30.02
C LEU A 98 6.06 -9.01 30.43
N ILE A 99 6.56 -9.98 31.21
CA ILE A 99 7.98 -10.09 31.54
C ILE A 99 8.81 -10.38 30.27
N ARG A 100 8.35 -11.30 29.42
CA ARG A 100 8.99 -11.62 28.13
C ARG A 100 9.02 -10.39 27.21
N ALA A 101 7.88 -9.70 27.07
CA ALA A 101 7.76 -8.49 26.30
C ALA A 101 8.72 -7.39 26.76
N LYS A 102 8.93 -7.25 28.08
CA LYS A 102 9.88 -6.28 28.61
C LYS A 102 11.33 -6.59 28.23
N LYS A 103 11.75 -7.85 28.31
CA LYS A 103 13.09 -8.29 27.87
C LYS A 103 13.31 -8.06 26.38
N ILE A 104 12.29 -8.36 25.57
CA ILE A 104 12.28 -8.05 24.13
C ILE A 104 12.48 -6.55 23.90
N HIS A 105 11.74 -5.70 24.63
CA HIS A 105 11.82 -4.25 24.47
C HIS A 105 13.20 -3.70 24.87
N GLU A 106 13.82 -4.23 25.91
CA GLU A 106 15.17 -3.81 26.33
C GLU A 106 16.20 -3.95 25.20
N ILE A 107 16.04 -4.98 24.36
CA ILE A 107 16.91 -5.23 23.20
C ILE A 107 16.47 -4.37 22.01
N TYR A 108 15.23 -4.52 21.55
CA TYR A 108 14.76 -4.02 20.25
C TYR A 108 14.02 -2.68 20.31
N GLY A 109 13.59 -2.26 21.49
CA GLY A 109 12.73 -1.10 21.69
C GLY A 109 13.34 0.18 21.14
N GLY A 110 12.61 0.83 20.22
CA GLY A 110 13.05 2.04 19.55
C GLY A 110 14.12 1.81 18.48
N LYS A 111 14.33 0.58 18.01
CA LYS A 111 15.36 0.25 17.03
C LYS A 111 14.79 -0.43 15.79
N ILE A 112 15.36 -0.13 14.63
CA ILE A 112 15.23 -0.98 13.44
C ILE A 112 16.06 -2.23 13.69
N PHE A 113 15.42 -3.39 13.57
CA PHE A 113 16.02 -4.67 13.92
C PHE A 113 16.04 -5.70 12.79
N ALA A 114 15.21 -5.49 11.77
CA ALA A 114 15.23 -6.31 10.58
C ALA A 114 14.92 -5.47 9.34
N ILE A 115 15.35 -5.97 8.20
CA ILE A 115 14.95 -5.49 6.88
C ILE A 115 14.22 -6.63 6.18
N GLY A 116 13.28 -6.31 5.29
CA GLY A 116 12.58 -7.32 4.49
C GLY A 116 12.28 -6.78 3.11
N LYS A 117 11.96 -7.68 2.19
CA LYS A 117 11.65 -7.36 0.80
C LYS A 117 10.20 -7.69 0.50
N ILE A 118 9.46 -6.72 -0.03
CA ILE A 118 8.08 -6.95 -0.47
C ILE A 118 8.11 -7.92 -1.66
N SER A 119 7.36 -9.01 -1.60
CA SER A 119 7.38 -10.07 -2.62
C SER A 119 6.18 -10.08 -3.55
N GLY A 120 5.12 -9.35 -3.18
CA GLY A 120 3.88 -9.24 -3.94
C GLY A 120 3.16 -7.93 -3.65
N ASN A 121 2.08 -7.69 -4.37
CA ASN A 121 1.31 -6.46 -4.26
C ASN A 121 0.47 -6.41 -2.97
N PRO A 122 0.25 -5.21 -2.41
CA PRO A 122 -0.61 -5.06 -1.26
C PRO A 122 -2.06 -5.45 -1.61
N ALA A 123 -2.70 -6.16 -0.70
CA ALA A 123 -4.08 -6.58 -0.81
C ALA A 123 -4.88 -6.12 0.41
N TYR A 124 -6.16 -5.81 0.19
CA TYR A 124 -7.10 -5.58 1.27
C TYR A 124 -7.58 -6.92 1.84
N GLU A 125 -7.35 -7.13 3.13
CA GLU A 125 -7.84 -8.28 3.87
C GLU A 125 -8.79 -7.81 4.97
N LYS A 126 -10.05 -8.26 4.90
CA LYS A 126 -11.04 -7.92 5.93
C LYS A 126 -10.75 -8.71 7.20
N MET A 127 -10.10 -8.06 8.17
CA MET A 127 -9.90 -8.61 9.50
C MET A 127 -10.80 -7.91 10.52
N ASP A 128 -11.29 -8.66 11.51
CA ASP A 128 -11.88 -8.07 12.70
C ASP A 128 -10.74 -7.63 13.63
N ASN A 129 -10.39 -6.35 13.55
CA ASN A 129 -9.27 -5.75 14.26
C ASN A 129 -9.70 -4.65 15.24
N GLU A 130 -10.98 -4.59 15.61
CA GLU A 130 -11.51 -3.55 16.52
C GLU A 130 -10.82 -3.58 17.88
N ASN A 131 -10.52 -4.78 18.37
CA ASN A 131 -9.89 -5.04 19.66
C ASN A 131 -8.37 -5.27 19.60
N LEU A 132 -7.77 -5.08 18.42
CA LEU A 132 -6.32 -5.26 18.21
C LEU A 132 -5.58 -3.93 18.31
N HIS A 133 -4.30 -4.00 18.66
CA HIS A 133 -3.42 -2.84 18.77
C HIS A 133 -2.99 -2.25 17.42
N TRP A 134 -3.34 -2.91 16.32
CA TRP A 134 -3.24 -2.39 14.96
C TRP A 134 -4.60 -2.46 14.27
N ARG A 135 -4.83 -1.53 13.34
CA ARG A 135 -6.12 -1.41 12.62
C ARG A 135 -5.99 -1.53 11.09
N SER A 136 -4.80 -1.87 10.60
CA SER A 136 -4.60 -2.04 9.16
C SER A 136 -5.40 -3.23 8.66
N ASN A 137 -5.95 -3.07 7.45
CA ASN A 137 -6.55 -4.13 6.65
C ASN A 137 -5.82 -4.27 5.32
N ILE A 138 -4.63 -3.70 5.19
CA ILE A 138 -3.81 -3.76 3.98
C ILE A 138 -2.51 -4.46 4.35
N TYR A 139 -2.25 -5.55 3.65
CA TYR A 139 -1.10 -6.41 3.87
C TYR A 139 -0.41 -6.69 2.54
N ALA A 140 0.91 -6.84 2.58
CA ALA A 140 1.69 -7.35 1.46
C ALA A 140 2.52 -8.53 1.94
N PRO A 141 2.76 -9.56 1.10
CA PRO A 141 3.69 -10.62 1.43
C PRO A 141 5.13 -10.08 1.43
N ILE A 142 5.91 -10.59 2.38
CA ILE A 142 7.30 -10.19 2.62
C ILE A 142 8.16 -11.44 2.61
N ASP A 143 9.20 -11.41 1.77
CA ASP A 143 10.24 -12.41 1.68
C ASP A 143 11.55 -11.86 2.28
N ASP A 144 12.51 -12.76 2.42
CA ASP A 144 13.91 -12.44 2.74
C ASP A 144 14.04 -11.51 3.95
N ILE A 145 13.29 -11.78 5.03
CA ILE A 145 13.44 -11.03 6.27
C ILE A 145 14.84 -11.30 6.82
N PHE A 146 15.65 -10.27 6.92
CA PHE A 146 17.02 -10.33 7.40
C PHE A 146 17.15 -9.59 8.72
N LEU A 147 17.55 -10.31 9.77
CA LEU A 147 17.82 -9.74 11.08
C LEU A 147 19.17 -9.02 11.08
N LEU A 148 19.19 -7.80 11.60
CA LEU A 148 20.42 -7.02 11.72
C LEU A 148 21.23 -7.49 12.92
N GLU A 149 22.52 -7.73 12.72
CA GLU A 149 23.48 -8.00 13.80
C GLU A 149 23.60 -6.78 14.74
N ASN A 150 23.71 -5.60 14.13
CA ASN A 150 23.80 -4.32 14.82
C ASN A 150 22.58 -3.46 14.50
N LEU A 151 21.68 -3.41 15.49
CA LEU A 151 20.42 -2.65 15.46
C LEU A 151 20.67 -1.14 15.28
N VAL A 152 19.71 -0.46 14.67
CA VAL A 152 19.76 0.99 14.46
C VAL A 152 18.76 1.68 15.38
N ASP A 153 19.23 2.40 16.39
CA ASP A 153 18.40 3.14 17.32
C ASP A 153 17.79 4.39 16.67
N ILE A 154 16.55 4.71 17.03
CA ILE A 154 15.82 5.89 16.52
C ILE A 154 16.59 7.19 16.71
N SER A 155 17.38 7.31 17.78
CA SER A 155 18.20 8.51 18.02
C SER A 155 19.25 8.73 16.92
N GLU A 156 19.68 7.68 16.23
CA GLU A 156 20.70 7.73 15.17
C GLU A 156 20.16 8.29 13.85
N PHE A 157 18.84 8.26 13.62
CA PHE A 157 18.23 8.73 12.37
C PHE A 157 17.07 9.71 12.53
N SER A 158 16.63 9.98 13.75
CA SER A 158 15.52 10.90 14.03
C SER A 158 15.73 12.34 13.55
N ILE A 159 16.98 12.74 13.27
CA ILE A 159 17.30 14.06 12.70
C ILE A 159 16.90 14.16 11.22
N GLU A 160 16.98 13.06 10.46
CA GLU A 160 16.66 13.00 9.04
C GLU A 160 15.25 12.46 8.77
N LEU A 161 14.74 11.59 9.66
CA LEU A 161 13.45 10.94 9.51
C LEU A 161 12.69 10.89 10.84
N GLU A 162 11.57 11.62 10.91
CA GLU A 162 10.61 11.47 11.99
C GLU A 162 9.78 10.20 11.81
N VAL A 163 9.85 9.28 12.78
CA VAL A 163 9.01 8.08 12.83
C VAL A 163 7.60 8.46 13.28
N SER A 164 6.59 8.03 12.52
CA SER A 164 5.20 8.24 12.86
C SER A 164 4.86 7.65 14.22
N ARG A 165 4.25 8.47 15.07
CA ARG A 165 3.80 8.07 16.42
C ARG A 165 2.36 7.56 16.44
N GLN A 166 1.62 7.84 15.36
CA GLN A 166 0.18 7.56 15.26
C GLN A 166 -0.15 6.49 14.21
N SER A 167 0.80 6.18 13.33
CA SER A 167 0.67 5.15 12.29
C SER A 167 1.69 4.03 12.52
N SER A 168 1.32 2.82 12.12
CA SER A 168 2.26 1.70 12.02
C SER A 168 3.24 1.85 10.85
N ILE A 169 2.99 2.79 9.93
CA ILE A 169 3.80 2.99 8.72
C ILE A 169 4.41 4.39 8.72
N THR A 170 5.72 4.47 8.48
CA THR A 170 6.44 5.72 8.16
C THR A 170 7.10 5.59 6.78
N PRO A 171 6.69 6.37 5.77
CA PRO A 171 7.35 6.35 4.46
C PRO A 171 8.81 6.79 4.52
N VAL A 172 9.69 6.12 3.75
CA VAL A 172 11.13 6.38 3.67
C VAL A 172 11.53 6.45 2.19
N PHE A 173 11.68 7.67 1.67
CA PHE A 173 11.93 7.92 0.25
C PHE A 173 13.21 8.75 0.04
N GLY A 174 13.83 8.60 -1.13
CA GLY A 174 14.92 9.45 -1.57
C GLY A 174 16.11 9.44 -0.61
N GLU A 175 16.61 10.64 -0.30
CA GLU A 175 17.76 10.84 0.60
C GLU A 175 17.57 10.22 1.99
N LYS A 176 16.33 10.11 2.49
CA LYS A 176 16.05 9.45 3.77
C LYS A 176 16.31 7.95 3.72
N PHE A 177 16.00 7.32 2.59
CA PHE A 177 16.35 5.92 2.36
C PHE A 177 17.86 5.75 2.29
N ASP A 178 18.53 6.58 1.50
CA ASP A 178 19.99 6.53 1.35
C ASP A 178 20.70 6.74 2.69
N PHE A 179 20.19 7.63 3.54
CA PHE A 179 20.70 7.85 4.88
C PHE A 179 20.59 6.59 5.76
N ILE A 180 19.39 6.01 5.86
CA ILE A 180 19.17 4.78 6.65
C ILE A 180 19.98 3.61 6.09
N LYS A 181 20.04 3.48 4.77
CA LYS A 181 20.82 2.44 4.09
C LYS A 181 22.30 2.55 4.44
N LYS A 182 22.90 3.75 4.34
CA LYS A 182 24.30 3.98 4.75
C LYS A 182 24.52 3.63 6.22
N LEU A 183 23.59 4.02 7.09
CA LEU A 183 23.68 3.73 8.52
C LEU A 183 23.67 2.22 8.81
N ILE A 184 22.77 1.46 8.17
CA ILE A 184 22.71 -0.01 8.30
C ILE A 184 24.00 -0.66 7.75
N LEU A 185 24.43 -0.29 6.55
CA LEU A 185 25.61 -0.88 5.89
C LEU A 185 26.92 -0.57 6.64
N ASN A 186 27.02 0.58 7.30
CA ASN A 186 28.19 0.91 8.12
C ASN A 186 28.24 0.13 9.43
N LYS A 187 27.09 -0.29 9.97
CA LYS A 187 26.98 -1.01 11.24
C LYS A 187 27.00 -2.53 11.10
N ASN A 188 26.65 -3.07 9.93
CA ASN A 188 26.46 -4.50 9.71
C ASN A 188 27.43 -4.98 8.63
N ILE A 189 28.25 -6.00 8.96
CA ILE A 189 29.25 -6.56 8.03
C ILE A 189 28.56 -7.37 6.92
N ILE A 190 27.57 -8.17 7.31
CA ILE A 190 26.77 -8.99 6.40
C ILE A 190 25.40 -8.33 6.30
N VAL A 191 24.97 -8.04 5.07
CA VAL A 191 23.64 -7.52 4.75
C VAL A 191 23.22 -8.12 3.42
N GLU A 192 21.92 -8.39 3.27
CA GLU A 192 21.38 -9.01 2.08
C GLU A 192 21.61 -8.22 0.78
N LYS A 193 21.87 -8.96 -0.30
CA LYS A 193 22.21 -8.38 -1.60
C LYS A 193 21.08 -7.53 -2.16
N TYR A 194 19.82 -7.93 -1.96
CA TYR A 194 18.67 -7.17 -2.44
C TYR A 194 18.64 -5.75 -1.85
N PHE A 195 19.12 -5.59 -0.62
CA PHE A 195 19.21 -4.31 0.05
C PHE A 195 20.46 -3.53 -0.40
N ILE A 196 21.61 -4.19 -0.54
CA ILE A 196 22.84 -3.56 -1.05
C ILE A 196 22.63 -2.97 -2.45
N ASP A 197 21.91 -3.68 -3.33
CA ASP A 197 21.71 -3.28 -4.73
C ASP A 197 20.54 -2.31 -4.95
N SER A 198 19.78 -2.01 -3.89
CA SER A 198 18.59 -1.15 -3.93
C SER A 198 18.94 0.34 -4.11
N VAL A 199 18.10 1.11 -4.80
CA VAL A 199 18.30 2.55 -5.04
C VAL A 199 16.95 3.26 -4.91
N ALA A 200 16.89 4.34 -4.13
CA ALA A 200 15.69 5.18 -4.01
C ALA A 200 15.92 6.53 -4.71
N GLU A 201 15.99 6.53 -6.04
CA GLU A 201 16.16 7.76 -6.81
C GLU A 201 14.80 8.45 -7.01
N PRO A 202 14.66 9.74 -6.67
CA PRO A 202 13.40 10.45 -6.89
C PRO A 202 13.14 10.64 -8.39
N MET A 203 11.87 10.50 -8.79
CA MET A 203 11.44 10.79 -10.16
C MET A 203 11.91 12.18 -10.62
N PRO A 204 12.60 12.30 -11.78
CA PRO A 204 13.11 13.56 -12.28
C PRO A 204 12.00 14.38 -12.96
N LEU A 205 11.01 14.83 -12.19
CA LEU A 205 9.82 15.55 -12.67
C LEU A 205 10.17 16.79 -13.51
N TYR A 206 11.27 17.46 -13.21
CA TYR A 206 11.76 18.64 -13.96
C TYR A 206 12.19 18.33 -15.40
N LYS A 207 12.44 17.05 -15.74
CA LYS A 207 12.79 16.62 -17.09
C LYS A 207 11.57 16.17 -17.91
N LEU A 208 10.40 16.07 -17.29
CA LEU A 208 9.21 15.47 -17.89
C LEU A 208 8.55 16.45 -18.88
N ASN A 209 8.39 16.02 -20.13
CA ASN A 209 7.69 16.74 -21.19
C ASN A 209 6.85 15.76 -22.05
N ASP A 210 6.11 16.31 -23.01
CA ASP A 210 5.18 15.52 -23.83
C ASP A 210 5.87 14.46 -24.73
N ASP A 211 7.18 14.59 -24.98
CA ASP A 211 7.95 13.66 -25.82
C ASP A 211 8.61 12.53 -25.03
N ASN A 212 8.91 12.75 -23.74
CA ASN A 212 9.69 11.81 -22.93
C ASN A 212 8.96 11.26 -21.70
N TRP A 213 7.70 11.65 -21.46
CA TRP A 213 6.98 11.31 -20.25
C TRP A 213 6.84 9.79 -20.03
N LEU A 214 6.52 9.00 -21.06
CA LEU A 214 6.41 7.53 -20.93
C LEU A 214 7.74 6.93 -20.48
N LYS A 215 8.83 7.32 -21.14
CA LYS A 215 10.18 6.85 -20.81
C LYS A 215 10.56 7.16 -19.36
N ILE A 216 10.30 8.39 -18.89
CA ILE A 216 10.63 8.78 -17.52
C ILE A 216 9.69 8.09 -16.52
N VAL A 217 8.38 8.14 -16.76
CA VAL A 217 7.40 7.67 -15.79
C VAL A 217 7.39 6.16 -15.68
N ASN A 218 7.61 5.39 -16.75
CA ASN A 218 7.69 3.94 -16.65
C ASN A 218 8.83 3.49 -15.73
N CYS A 219 9.99 4.14 -15.79
CA CYS A 219 11.12 3.84 -14.90
C CYS A 219 10.81 4.16 -13.42
N HIS A 220 9.98 5.18 -13.18
CA HIS A 220 9.75 5.77 -11.86
C HIS A 220 8.32 5.60 -11.36
N ARG A 221 7.48 4.79 -12.00
CA ARG A 221 6.04 4.72 -11.72
C ARG A 221 5.76 4.27 -10.28
N ARG A 222 6.65 3.44 -9.74
CA ARG A 222 6.68 3.03 -8.33
C ARG A 222 6.83 4.20 -7.36
N ASP A 223 7.32 5.35 -7.81
CA ASP A 223 7.55 6.51 -6.94
C ASP A 223 6.26 7.24 -6.57
N PHE A 224 5.15 6.94 -7.26
CA PHE A 224 3.85 7.52 -6.95
C PHE A 224 3.25 6.90 -5.69
N PHE A 225 3.43 7.60 -4.56
CA PHE A 225 2.85 7.19 -3.28
C PHE A 225 1.47 7.82 -3.01
N LEU A 226 1.03 8.77 -3.86
CA LEU A 226 -0.29 9.40 -3.85
C LEU A 226 -0.98 9.27 -5.20
N GLU A 227 -2.28 8.94 -5.18
CA GLU A 227 -3.10 8.90 -6.41
C GLU A 227 -3.05 10.21 -7.19
N ALA A 228 -3.03 11.36 -6.49
CA ALA A 228 -2.97 12.67 -7.14
C ALA A 228 -1.69 12.86 -7.97
N GLN A 229 -0.55 12.30 -7.54
CA GLN A 229 0.70 12.34 -8.30
C GLN A 229 0.59 11.45 -9.54
N PHE A 230 0.12 10.22 -9.37
CA PHE A 230 -0.09 9.31 -10.49
C PHE A 230 -1.04 9.91 -11.54
N ARG A 231 -2.12 10.55 -11.08
CA ARG A 231 -3.05 11.29 -11.95
C ARG A 231 -2.35 12.39 -12.74
N ALA A 232 -1.68 13.31 -12.05
CA ALA A 232 -1.10 14.50 -12.67
C ALA A 232 0.08 14.20 -13.62
N PHE A 233 0.88 13.18 -13.31
CA PHE A 233 2.11 12.91 -14.05
C PHE A 233 1.97 11.82 -15.11
N TYR A 234 1.09 10.83 -14.89
CA TYR A 234 0.87 9.74 -15.84
C TYR A 234 -0.52 9.82 -16.50
N VAL A 235 -1.58 9.67 -15.72
CA VAL A 235 -2.95 9.43 -16.23
C VAL A 235 -3.42 10.58 -17.11
N ASP A 236 -3.20 11.83 -16.70
CA ASP A 236 -3.65 13.00 -17.46
C ASP A 236 -3.05 13.05 -18.89
N ARG A 237 -1.82 12.57 -19.07
CA ARG A 237 -1.19 12.48 -20.41
C ARG A 237 -1.69 11.25 -21.15
N PHE A 238 -1.75 10.12 -20.46
CA PHE A 238 -2.24 8.86 -20.98
C PHE A 238 -3.66 8.98 -21.55
N LEU A 239 -4.60 9.58 -20.82
CA LEU A 239 -6.00 9.73 -21.23
C LEU A 239 -6.18 10.64 -22.46
N LYS A 240 -5.30 11.62 -22.67
CA LYS A 240 -5.32 12.47 -23.88
C LYS A 240 -4.95 11.70 -25.14
N VAL A 241 -4.14 10.66 -25.00
CA VAL A 241 -3.73 9.78 -26.12
C VAL A 241 -4.73 8.64 -26.30
N LEU A 242 -5.26 8.11 -25.19
CA LEU A 242 -6.21 6.99 -25.21
C LEU A 242 -7.60 7.37 -25.73
N GLY A 243 -8.10 8.57 -25.41
CA GLY A 243 -9.45 9.00 -25.81
C GLY A 243 -9.56 9.34 -27.31
N ASP A 244 -10.79 9.37 -27.82
CA ASP A 244 -11.14 9.86 -29.17
C ASP A 244 -10.66 11.30 -29.41
N THR A 245 -10.51 12.06 -28.34
CA THR A 245 -10.11 13.47 -28.36
C THR A 245 -8.99 13.68 -27.35
N LYS A 246 -8.14 14.68 -27.57
CA LYS A 246 -7.11 15.13 -26.60
C LYS A 246 -7.69 15.78 -25.33
N ALA A 247 -8.97 15.58 -25.05
CA ALA A 247 -9.69 16.16 -23.93
C ALA A 247 -10.34 15.04 -23.09
N PHE A 248 -10.37 15.27 -21.79
CA PHE A 248 -11.03 14.44 -20.79
C PHE A 248 -11.55 15.34 -19.67
N PHE A 249 -12.45 14.81 -18.85
CA PHE A 249 -13.09 15.53 -17.76
C PHE A 249 -12.67 14.91 -16.44
N LYS A 250 -12.54 15.73 -15.39
CA LYS A 250 -12.11 15.32 -14.04
C LYS A 250 -13.24 15.46 -13.04
N GLU A 251 -13.24 14.65 -11.99
CA GLU A 251 -14.19 14.73 -10.87
C GLU A 251 -15.64 14.78 -11.36
N CYS A 252 -15.97 13.85 -12.27
CA CYS A 252 -17.24 13.86 -12.98
C CYS A 252 -18.35 13.28 -12.11
N GLY A 253 -19.50 13.95 -12.13
CA GLY A 253 -20.62 13.57 -11.31
C GLY A 253 -21.46 12.45 -11.91
N CYS A 254 -21.65 11.36 -11.18
CA CYS A 254 -22.44 10.21 -11.58
C CYS A 254 -23.77 10.20 -10.82
N LYS A 255 -24.90 10.29 -11.53
CA LYS A 255 -26.24 10.29 -10.93
C LYS A 255 -27.06 9.10 -11.44
N LYS A 256 -27.39 8.20 -10.52
CA LYS A 256 -28.39 7.14 -10.72
C LYS A 256 -29.80 7.64 -10.36
N GLU A 257 -30.81 6.93 -10.83
CA GLU A 257 -32.18 7.16 -10.43
C GLU A 257 -32.35 6.97 -8.92
N ASN A 258 -32.99 7.96 -8.27
CA ASN A 258 -33.30 7.94 -6.83
C ASN A 258 -32.09 7.71 -5.88
N ARG A 259 -30.86 7.95 -6.33
CA ARG A 259 -29.66 7.85 -5.50
C ARG A 259 -28.91 9.18 -5.42
N SER A 260 -28.14 9.37 -4.37
CA SER A 260 -27.21 10.50 -4.25
C SER A 260 -26.17 10.47 -5.37
N LYS A 261 -25.68 11.66 -5.72
CA LYS A 261 -24.64 11.84 -6.72
C LYS A 261 -23.31 11.30 -6.17
N THR A 262 -22.62 10.45 -6.94
CA THR A 262 -21.23 10.03 -6.68
C THR A 262 -20.30 10.72 -7.67
N PHE A 263 -18.98 10.55 -7.51
CA PHE A 263 -17.98 11.17 -8.37
C PHE A 263 -16.98 10.12 -8.84
N VAL A 264 -16.74 10.08 -10.16
CA VAL A 264 -15.69 9.29 -10.79
C VAL A 264 -14.51 10.21 -11.10
N ASP A 265 -13.30 9.70 -10.94
CA ASP A 265 -12.07 10.49 -11.10
C ASP A 265 -11.99 11.17 -12.47
N ASN A 266 -12.26 10.43 -13.55
CA ASN A 266 -12.17 10.94 -14.90
C ASN A 266 -13.27 10.41 -15.82
N VAL A 267 -13.51 11.10 -16.94
CA VAL A 267 -14.32 10.61 -18.07
C VAL A 267 -13.61 10.94 -19.38
N ILE A 268 -13.46 9.93 -20.23
CA ILE A 268 -12.97 10.09 -21.62
C ILE A 268 -14.08 9.79 -22.62
N LYS A 269 -13.93 10.30 -23.84
CA LYS A 269 -14.74 9.84 -24.98
C LYS A 269 -14.00 8.72 -25.69
N MET A 270 -14.66 7.60 -25.92
CA MET A 270 -14.13 6.38 -26.53
C MET A 270 -15.18 5.79 -27.47
N ASN A 271 -14.83 5.59 -28.74
CA ASN A 271 -15.73 5.10 -29.79
C ASN A 271 -17.09 5.84 -29.81
N GLY A 272 -17.05 7.17 -29.70
CA GLY A 272 -18.23 8.03 -29.71
C GLY A 272 -18.99 8.13 -28.38
N LYS A 273 -18.68 7.28 -27.38
CA LYS A 273 -19.37 7.20 -26.09
C LYS A 273 -18.49 7.68 -24.93
N TYR A 274 -19.11 8.15 -23.85
CA TYR A 274 -18.42 8.55 -22.62
C TYR A 274 -18.16 7.32 -21.74
N LEU A 275 -16.89 7.13 -21.37
CA LEU A 275 -16.41 6.05 -20.52
C LEU A 275 -15.91 6.64 -19.20
N PRO A 276 -16.53 6.30 -18.05
CA PRO A 276 -15.99 6.60 -16.74
C PRO A 276 -14.63 5.91 -16.53
N VAL A 277 -13.69 6.61 -15.89
CA VAL A 277 -12.34 6.13 -15.61
C VAL A 277 -11.99 6.38 -14.14
N GLU A 278 -11.74 5.32 -13.39
CA GLU A 278 -11.37 5.35 -11.97
C GLU A 278 -9.88 5.09 -11.78
N ILE A 279 -9.20 5.86 -10.92
CA ILE A 279 -7.75 5.75 -10.70
C ILE A 279 -7.48 5.28 -9.27
N LYS A 280 -6.56 4.31 -9.13
CA LYS A 280 -6.10 3.80 -7.83
C LYS A 280 -4.58 3.71 -7.78
N LEU A 281 -4.03 3.56 -6.57
CA LEU A 281 -2.63 3.17 -6.41
C LEU A 281 -2.46 1.66 -6.65
N SER A 282 -3.38 0.88 -6.08
CA SER A 282 -3.48 -0.57 -6.22
C SER A 282 -4.95 -0.97 -6.13
N VAL A 283 -5.50 -1.62 -7.16
CA VAL A 283 -6.88 -2.11 -7.15
C VAL A 283 -7.09 -3.19 -6.08
N SER A 284 -6.10 -4.06 -5.87
CA SER A 284 -6.18 -5.14 -4.86
C SER A 284 -6.21 -4.63 -3.43
N ALA A 285 -5.69 -3.43 -3.17
CA ALA A 285 -5.68 -2.81 -1.85
C ALA A 285 -6.96 -2.01 -1.52
N GLU A 286 -7.97 -2.02 -2.41
CA GLU A 286 -9.23 -1.32 -2.19
C GLU A 286 -10.30 -2.16 -1.49
N LYS A 287 -10.88 -1.61 -0.42
CA LYS A 287 -11.86 -2.28 0.44
C LYS A 287 -13.14 -2.70 -0.29
N ASP A 288 -13.67 -1.83 -1.15
CA ASP A 288 -14.98 -2.01 -1.77
C ASP A 288 -15.02 -1.43 -3.19
N ILE A 289 -13.99 -1.76 -3.98
CA ILE A 289 -13.83 -1.24 -5.34
C ILE A 289 -15.03 -1.60 -6.22
N ASN A 290 -15.60 -2.79 -6.07
CA ASN A 290 -16.77 -3.21 -6.86
C ASN A 290 -18.00 -2.32 -6.62
N SER A 291 -18.30 -1.97 -5.37
CA SER A 291 -19.45 -1.11 -5.08
C SER A 291 -19.21 0.33 -5.54
N GLN A 292 -17.96 0.80 -5.44
CA GLN A 292 -17.56 2.09 -5.96
C GLN A 292 -17.78 2.16 -7.48
N LEU A 293 -17.24 1.20 -8.23
CA LEU A 293 -17.35 1.13 -9.69
C LEU A 293 -18.81 0.95 -10.15
N MET A 294 -19.58 0.11 -9.46
CA MET A 294 -21.01 -0.03 -9.69
C MET A 294 -21.73 1.32 -9.61
N SER A 295 -21.28 2.25 -8.77
CA SER A 295 -21.92 3.57 -8.64
C SER A 295 -21.81 4.43 -9.90
N TYR A 296 -20.85 4.11 -10.79
CA TYR A 296 -20.58 4.82 -12.05
C TYR A 296 -21.24 4.17 -13.27
N CYS A 297 -21.85 2.99 -13.11
CA CYS A 297 -22.59 2.31 -14.15
C CYS A 297 -24.07 2.72 -14.16
N ASN A 298 -24.80 2.42 -15.23
CA ASN A 298 -26.27 2.56 -15.34
C ASN A 298 -26.77 3.94 -14.89
N LEU A 299 -26.08 4.99 -15.35
CA LEU A 299 -26.34 6.38 -14.97
C LEU A 299 -27.57 6.94 -15.69
N LYS A 300 -28.36 7.73 -14.95
CA LYS A 300 -29.40 8.60 -15.53
C LYS A 300 -28.78 9.86 -16.10
N GLN A 301 -27.79 10.43 -15.40
CA GLN A 301 -27.08 11.64 -15.79
C GLN A 301 -25.60 11.52 -15.44
N LEU A 302 -24.74 11.94 -16.36
CA LEU A 302 -23.32 12.12 -16.18
C LEU A 302 -22.98 13.61 -16.32
N TYR A 303 -22.43 14.19 -15.26
CA TYR A 303 -22.03 15.60 -15.20
C TYR A 303 -20.54 15.68 -15.54
N LEU A 304 -20.23 16.12 -16.76
CA LEU A 304 -18.85 16.30 -17.22
C LEU A 304 -18.25 17.60 -16.67
N THR A 305 -19.09 18.62 -16.50
CA THR A 305 -18.80 19.88 -15.79
C THR A 305 -20.07 20.32 -15.06
N ALA A 306 -20.04 21.47 -14.37
CA ALA A 306 -21.23 22.05 -13.77
C ALA A 306 -22.34 22.31 -14.80
N ASP A 307 -21.95 22.74 -16.01
CA ASP A 307 -22.87 23.19 -17.07
C ASP A 307 -23.12 22.13 -18.15
N LYS A 308 -22.33 21.04 -18.16
CA LYS A 308 -22.42 20.00 -19.20
C LYS A 308 -22.88 18.67 -18.61
N VAL A 309 -24.13 18.33 -18.90
CA VAL A 309 -24.78 17.07 -18.49
C VAL A 309 -25.05 16.21 -19.71
N VAL A 310 -24.73 14.92 -19.60
CA VAL A 310 -24.96 13.91 -20.64
C VAL A 310 -25.91 12.85 -20.12
N THR A 311 -26.85 12.42 -20.95
CA THR A 311 -27.88 11.40 -20.64
C THR A 311 -27.84 10.20 -21.57
N ASP A 312 -27.16 10.33 -22.70
CA ASP A 312 -27.05 9.37 -23.79
C ASP A 312 -25.58 9.15 -24.18
N ASN A 313 -25.30 8.12 -24.98
CA ASN A 313 -23.93 7.79 -25.40
C ASN A 313 -22.94 7.60 -24.23
N ILE A 314 -23.38 6.98 -23.14
CA ILE A 314 -22.53 6.61 -22.00
C ILE A 314 -22.38 5.08 -22.02
N TYR A 315 -21.18 4.57 -21.78
CA TYR A 315 -21.00 3.14 -21.50
C TYR A 315 -21.71 2.79 -20.21
N LYS A 316 -22.82 2.04 -20.31
CA LYS A 316 -23.71 1.78 -19.18
C LYS A 316 -23.15 0.77 -18.20
N ASP A 317 -22.43 -0.24 -18.69
CA ASP A 317 -22.03 -1.39 -17.88
C ASP A 317 -20.52 -1.49 -17.68
N ASN A 318 -19.77 -0.45 -18.05
CA ASN A 318 -18.32 -0.48 -18.03
C ASN A 318 -17.71 0.74 -17.35
N VAL A 319 -16.60 0.51 -16.65
CA VAL A 319 -15.71 1.53 -16.11
C VAL A 319 -14.29 1.10 -16.44
N LEU A 320 -13.48 2.01 -16.97
CA LEU A 320 -12.05 1.78 -17.10
C LEU A 320 -11.40 2.01 -15.73
N VAL A 321 -10.54 1.12 -15.29
CA VAL A 321 -9.82 1.29 -14.02
C VAL A 321 -8.33 1.25 -14.34
N ILE A 322 -7.58 2.19 -13.77
CA ILE A 322 -6.13 2.26 -13.96
C ILE A 322 -5.51 2.33 -12.57
N ASP A 323 -4.61 1.41 -12.25
CA ASP A 323 -3.72 1.56 -11.11
C ASP A 323 -2.27 1.74 -11.55
N THR A 324 -1.34 1.75 -10.60
CA THR A 324 0.06 1.98 -10.93
C THR A 324 0.74 0.78 -11.57
N ASP A 325 0.08 -0.35 -11.77
CA ASP A 325 0.66 -1.51 -12.46
C ASP A 325 -0.09 -1.82 -13.75
N LYS A 326 -1.42 -1.72 -13.74
CA LYS A 326 -2.26 -2.29 -14.81
C LYS A 326 -3.46 -1.44 -15.18
N ILE A 327 -4.03 -1.82 -16.31
CA ILE A 327 -5.32 -1.33 -16.82
C ILE A 327 -6.33 -2.46 -16.75
N TYR A 328 -7.50 -2.14 -16.24
CA TYR A 328 -8.61 -3.05 -16.09
C TYR A 328 -9.88 -2.47 -16.71
N VAL A 329 -10.82 -3.35 -17.03
CA VAL A 329 -12.19 -2.97 -17.36
C VAL A 329 -13.12 -3.67 -16.37
N TYR A 330 -13.95 -2.86 -15.71
CA TYR A 330 -15.07 -3.34 -14.92
C TYR A 330 -16.26 -3.66 -15.80
N TYR A 331 -16.98 -4.74 -15.46
CA TYR A 331 -18.21 -5.16 -16.11
C TYR A 331 -19.34 -5.29 -15.08
N ASP A 332 -20.30 -4.36 -15.08
CA ASP A 332 -21.39 -4.26 -14.10
C ASP A 332 -22.26 -5.53 -14.08
N LYS A 333 -22.59 -6.06 -15.27
CA LYS A 333 -23.41 -7.27 -15.42
C LYS A 333 -22.77 -8.51 -14.76
N LYS A 334 -21.45 -8.61 -14.84
CA LYS A 334 -20.68 -9.76 -14.31
C LYS A 334 -20.12 -9.49 -12.91
N ARG A 335 -20.22 -8.26 -12.42
CA ARG A 335 -19.61 -7.81 -11.15
C ARG A 335 -18.12 -8.16 -11.07
N MET A 336 -17.41 -7.94 -12.17
CA MET A 336 -16.03 -8.39 -12.33
C MET A 336 -15.15 -7.28 -12.88
N ILE A 337 -13.97 -7.14 -12.30
CA ILE A 337 -12.86 -6.35 -12.84
C ILE A 337 -11.97 -7.32 -13.62
N LYS A 338 -11.76 -7.07 -14.91
CA LYS A 338 -10.88 -7.87 -15.75
C LYS A 338 -9.63 -7.08 -16.06
N GLU A 339 -8.48 -7.65 -15.79
CA GLU A 339 -7.20 -7.14 -16.28
C GLU A 339 -7.16 -7.16 -17.82
N VAL A 340 -6.66 -6.08 -18.39
CA VAL A 340 -6.57 -5.88 -19.84
C VAL A 340 -5.13 -5.75 -20.29
N PHE A 341 -4.31 -5.02 -19.54
CA PHE A 341 -2.96 -4.68 -19.97
C PHE A 341 -2.06 -4.34 -18.78
N GLU A 342 -0.81 -4.76 -18.82
CA GLU A 342 0.25 -4.30 -17.91
C GLU A 342 0.76 -2.95 -18.39
N LEU A 343 0.92 -1.98 -17.51
CA LEU A 343 1.36 -0.65 -17.91
C LEU A 343 2.83 -0.61 -18.32
N ASP A 344 3.63 -1.58 -17.86
CA ASP A 344 5.05 -1.70 -18.22
C ASP A 344 5.23 -2.10 -19.70
N ASP A 345 4.20 -2.66 -20.33
CA ASP A 345 4.18 -2.98 -21.76
C ASP A 345 3.84 -1.74 -22.65
N ILE A 346 3.62 -0.56 -22.06
CA ILE A 346 3.29 0.67 -22.79
C ILE A 346 4.53 1.56 -22.89
N GLU A 347 5.30 1.44 -23.97
CA GLU A 347 6.55 2.20 -24.14
C GLU A 347 6.39 3.44 -25.04
N SER A 348 5.31 3.49 -25.84
CA SER A 348 5.07 4.52 -26.83
C SER A 348 3.59 4.93 -26.94
N ASN A 349 3.33 6.04 -27.64
CA ASN A 349 1.96 6.45 -27.97
C ASN A 349 1.27 5.46 -28.94
N ASP A 350 2.04 4.74 -29.76
CA ASP A 350 1.50 3.71 -30.66
C ASP A 350 0.97 2.51 -29.86
N ASP A 351 1.64 2.16 -28.75
CA ASP A 351 1.14 1.14 -27.82
C ASP A 351 -0.18 1.55 -27.19
N ILE A 352 -0.32 2.83 -26.82
CA ILE A 352 -1.59 3.39 -26.33
C ILE A 352 -2.68 3.31 -27.42
N ALA A 353 -2.33 3.58 -28.67
CA ALA A 353 -3.27 3.47 -29.79
C ALA A 353 -3.72 2.02 -30.04
N ASN A 354 -2.81 1.05 -29.93
CA ASN A 354 -3.12 -0.38 -30.02
C ASN A 354 -4.01 -0.83 -28.85
N LEU A 355 -3.66 -0.40 -27.63
CA LEU A 355 -4.46 -0.65 -26.43
C LEU A 355 -5.87 -0.07 -26.56
N ARG A 356 -6.03 1.11 -27.16
CA ARG A 356 -7.34 1.71 -27.44
C ARG A 356 -8.23 0.75 -28.24
N VAL A 357 -7.69 0.11 -29.28
CA VAL A 357 -8.42 -0.86 -30.10
C VAL A 357 -8.83 -2.08 -29.27
N ILE A 358 -7.93 -2.59 -28.42
CA ILE A 358 -8.21 -3.70 -27.51
C ILE A 358 -9.36 -3.34 -26.55
N ILE A 359 -9.31 -2.16 -25.93
CA ILE A 359 -10.35 -1.70 -25.00
C ILE A 359 -11.69 -1.54 -25.73
N ILE A 360 -11.73 -0.94 -26.91
CA ILE A 360 -12.98 -0.80 -27.69
C ILE A 360 -13.60 -2.17 -27.97
N ASN A 361 -12.79 -3.13 -28.43
CA ASN A 361 -13.24 -4.50 -28.67
C ASN A 361 -13.73 -5.20 -27.39
N LEU A 362 -13.24 -4.83 -26.21
CA LEU A 362 -13.75 -5.39 -24.95
C LEU A 362 -15.07 -4.77 -24.52
N LEU A 363 -15.25 -3.47 -24.76
CA LEU A 363 -16.45 -2.72 -24.40
C LEU A 363 -17.65 -3.12 -25.27
N ASP A 364 -17.44 -3.41 -26.55
CA ASP A 364 -18.52 -3.73 -27.49
C ASP A 364 -19.08 -5.16 -27.30
N TYR A 365 -18.38 -6.05 -26.59
CA TYR A 365 -18.76 -7.45 -26.35
C TYR A 365 -19.33 -7.71 -24.94
N SER A 366 -19.74 -6.65 -24.21
CA SER A 366 -20.15 -6.73 -22.80
C SER A 366 -21.63 -6.54 -22.45
#